data_AF-A0A168PY50-F1
#
_entry.id   AF-A0A168PY50-F1
#
_cell.length_a   1.000
_cell.length_b   1.000
_cell.length_c   1.000
_cell.angle_alpha   90.00
_cell.angle_beta   90.00
_cell.angle_gamma   90.00
#
_symmetry.space_group_name_H-M   'P 1'
#
loop_
_entity.id
_entity.type
_entity.pdbx_description
1 polymer ?
#
loop_
_entity_poly.entity_id
_entity_poly.type
_entity_poly.pdbx_seq_one_letter_code
_entity_poly.pdbx_strand_id
1 'polypeptide(L)'
;MNTVQHELESTGAQTPKATWMMILRLACNIFAHPVLVTTYFTSHLASSHRGILTQLLITSLLAHDTQVRQTAASLAFNCSTRVMAERLQNEKDNGDAQEDDDWQVEIVSAVVDALSKETDPDITHKLLACLSKLLFLAPANSSLPDLLSVLDVCGTIDGKKKDAIISSTPVVELARDIHLMIDKSLSDKL
;
A
#
# COMPACT_ATOMS: atom_id res chain seq x y z
N MET A 1 16.65 9.16 -14.01
CA MET A 1 15.74 9.83 -13.05
C MET A 1 16.43 10.98 -12.33
N ASN A 2 17.73 10.88 -12.03
CA ASN A 2 18.54 11.97 -11.44
C ASN A 2 18.59 13.26 -12.27
N THR A 3 18.51 13.19 -13.61
CA THR A 3 18.59 14.39 -14.47
C THR A 3 17.37 15.30 -14.31
N VAL A 4 16.17 14.72 -14.27
CA VAL A 4 14.92 15.49 -14.13
C VAL A 4 14.81 16.09 -12.74
N GLN A 5 15.20 15.34 -11.72
CA GLN A 5 15.15 15.81 -10.33
C GLN A 5 16.19 16.91 -10.08
N HIS A 6 17.40 16.77 -10.64
CA HIS A 6 18.44 17.79 -10.59
C HIS A 6 18.07 19.08 -11.36
N GLU A 7 17.38 18.97 -12.51
CA GLU A 7 16.87 20.14 -13.24
C GLU A 7 15.75 20.86 -12.49
N LEU A 8 14.84 20.12 -11.84
CA LEU A 8 13.75 20.67 -11.03
C LEU A 8 14.26 21.36 -9.75
N GLU A 9 15.25 20.76 -9.08
CA GLU A 9 15.92 21.35 -7.92
C GLU A 9 16.67 22.63 -8.29
N SER A 10 17.29 22.68 -9.48
CA SER A 10 18.00 23.87 -9.96
C SER A 10 17.09 25.07 -10.30
N THR A 11 15.79 24.83 -10.53
CA THR A 11 14.81 25.86 -10.90
C THR A 11 13.86 26.24 -9.77
N GLY A 12 13.91 25.58 -8.61
CA GLY A 12 12.95 25.81 -7.51
C GLY A 12 11.49 25.50 -7.89
N ALA A 13 11.28 24.85 -9.04
CA ALA A 13 9.97 24.56 -9.59
C ALA A 13 9.53 23.19 -9.07
N GLN A 14 8.41 23.14 -8.35
CA GLN A 14 7.75 21.89 -8.01
C GLN A 14 7.47 21.10 -9.30
N THR A 15 7.68 19.78 -9.29
CA THR A 15 7.32 18.93 -10.42
C THR A 15 5.91 19.27 -10.87
N PRO A 16 5.67 19.69 -12.13
CA PRO A 16 4.34 20.04 -12.58
C PRO A 16 3.38 18.89 -12.30
N LYS A 17 2.24 19.18 -11.67
CA LYS A 17 1.24 18.17 -11.27
C LYS A 17 0.93 17.17 -12.39
N ALA A 18 0.83 17.66 -13.64
CA ALA A 18 0.59 16.82 -14.81
C ALA A 18 1.66 15.74 -15.00
N THR A 19 2.94 16.10 -14.87
CA THR A 19 4.07 15.17 -14.97
C THR A 19 4.03 14.13 -13.86
N TRP A 20 3.80 14.56 -12.61
CA TRP A 20 3.71 13.66 -11.46
C TRP A 20 2.58 12.65 -11.61
N MET A 21 1.40 13.14 -12.01
CA MET A 21 0.24 12.31 -12.28
C MET A 21 0.47 11.32 -13.43
N MET A 22 1.18 11.73 -14.48
CA MET A 22 1.53 10.83 -15.59
C MET A 22 2.46 9.71 -15.13
N ILE A 23 3.46 10.04 -14.30
CA ILE A 23 4.39 9.05 -13.72
C ILE A 23 3.61 8.05 -12.85
N LEU A 24 2.72 8.53 -11.97
CA LEU A 24 1.89 7.65 -11.13
C LEU A 24 0.98 6.73 -11.94
N ARG A 25 0.34 7.25 -12.99
CA ARG A 25 -0.50 6.44 -13.88
C ARG A 25 0.30 5.40 -14.64
N LEU A 26 1.49 5.76 -15.13
CA LEU A 26 2.40 4.80 -15.75
C LEU A 26 2.81 3.71 -14.75
N ALA A 27 3.17 4.09 -13.52
CA ALA A 27 3.50 3.15 -12.45
C ALA A 27 2.33 2.18 -12.17
N CYS A 28 1.08 2.68 -12.11
CA CYS A 28 -0.09 1.82 -11.97
C CYS A 28 -0.21 0.82 -13.13
N ASN A 29 -0.02 1.29 -14.37
CA ASN A 29 -0.20 0.47 -15.56
C ASN A 29 0.88 -0.62 -15.73
N ILE A 30 2.08 -0.43 -15.16
CA ILE A 30 3.14 -1.46 -15.16
C ILE A 30 2.67 -2.76 -14.49
N PHE A 31 1.78 -2.67 -13.50
CA PHE A 31 1.22 -3.84 -12.80
C PHE A 31 0.31 -4.70 -13.69
N ALA A 32 -0.09 -4.22 -14.87
CA ALA A 32 -0.76 -5.05 -15.88
C ALA A 32 0.18 -6.12 -16.48
N HIS A 33 1.50 -6.03 -16.24
CA HIS A 33 2.51 -6.98 -16.71
C HIS A 33 3.23 -7.66 -15.53
N PRO A 34 2.76 -8.84 -15.08
CA PRO A 34 3.28 -9.52 -13.88
C PRO A 34 4.78 -9.81 -13.90
N VAL A 35 5.34 -10.19 -15.06
CA VAL A 35 6.79 -10.48 -15.19
C VAL A 35 7.62 -9.21 -15.06
N LEU A 36 7.18 -8.11 -15.69
CA LEU A 36 7.86 -6.82 -15.63
C LEU A 36 7.89 -6.29 -14.19
N VAL A 37 6.74 -6.29 -13.51
CA VAL A 37 6.65 -5.77 -12.15
C VAL A 37 7.48 -6.63 -11.17
N THR A 38 7.35 -7.95 -11.26
CA THR A 38 8.06 -8.87 -10.35
C THR A 38 9.57 -8.74 -10.54
N THR A 39 10.05 -8.71 -11.79
CA THR A 39 11.49 -8.72 -12.07
C THR A 39 12.14 -7.37 -11.79
N TYR A 40 11.49 -6.26 -12.18
CA TYR A 40 12.14 -4.95 -12.24
C TYR A 40 11.58 -3.92 -11.25
N PHE A 41 10.48 -4.18 -10.55
CA PHE A 41 9.83 -3.16 -9.71
C PHE A 41 9.52 -3.62 -8.28
N THR A 42 9.43 -4.93 -8.04
CA THR A 42 9.18 -5.46 -6.69
C THR A 42 10.23 -6.47 -6.23
N SER A 43 11.15 -6.92 -7.10
CA SER A 43 12.25 -7.79 -6.68
C SER A 43 13.28 -7.07 -5.82
N HIS A 44 14.07 -7.87 -5.10
CA HIS A 44 15.27 -7.45 -4.36
C HIS A 44 16.53 -7.35 -5.23
N LEU A 45 16.43 -7.59 -6.54
CA LEU A 45 17.60 -7.54 -7.41
C LEU A 45 18.17 -6.12 -7.44
N ALA A 46 19.49 -5.97 -7.51
CA ALA A 46 20.13 -4.65 -7.60
C ALA A 46 19.69 -3.85 -8.85
N SER A 47 19.23 -4.55 -9.90
CA SER A 47 18.65 -3.95 -11.10
C SER A 47 17.19 -3.54 -10.94
N SER A 48 16.58 -3.80 -9.79
CA SER A 48 15.19 -3.44 -9.49
C SER A 48 15.04 -1.95 -9.21
N HIS A 49 13.93 -1.37 -9.67
CA HIS A 49 13.50 0.00 -9.41
C HIS A 49 12.56 0.08 -8.21
N ARG A 50 12.55 -0.93 -7.34
CA ARG A 50 11.67 -1.01 -6.17
C ARG A 50 11.77 0.19 -5.23
N GLY A 51 12.98 0.64 -4.88
CA GLY A 51 13.16 1.80 -4.02
C GLY A 51 12.54 3.07 -4.63
N ILE A 52 12.68 3.25 -5.95
CA ILE A 52 12.08 4.37 -6.68
C ILE A 52 10.56 4.28 -6.66
N LEU A 53 9.99 3.09 -6.93
CA LEU A 53 8.55 2.87 -6.89
C LEU A 53 7.97 3.13 -5.50
N THR A 54 8.68 2.68 -4.47
CA THR A 54 8.27 2.82 -3.06
C THR A 54 8.30 4.29 -2.65
N GLN A 55 9.37 5.01 -2.96
CA GLN A 55 9.46 6.45 -2.70
C GLN A 55 8.37 7.24 -3.43
N LEU A 56 8.10 6.91 -4.70
CA LEU A 56 7.03 7.52 -5.49
C LEU A 56 5.67 7.28 -4.81
N LEU A 57 5.41 6.05 -4.37
CA LEU A 57 4.16 5.67 -3.69
C LEU A 57 3.98 6.45 -2.39
N ILE A 58 4.97 6.40 -1.49
CA ILE A 58 4.91 7.02 -0.15
C ILE A 58 4.72 8.54 -0.30
N THR A 59 5.55 9.18 -1.12
CA THR A 59 5.47 10.65 -1.33
C THR A 59 4.09 11.05 -1.88
N SER A 60 3.51 10.22 -2.75
CA SER A 60 2.23 10.52 -3.39
C SER A 60 1.02 10.23 -2.50
N LEU A 61 1.09 9.23 -1.62
CA LEU A 61 0.06 8.98 -0.60
C LEU A 61 -0.06 10.14 0.38
N LEU A 62 1.06 10.79 0.69
CA LEU A 62 1.14 11.90 1.65
C LEU A 62 1.00 13.29 0.99
N ALA A 63 0.64 13.33 -0.29
CA ALA A 63 0.53 14.58 -1.04
C ALA A 63 -0.71 15.40 -0.63
N HIS A 64 -0.61 16.73 -0.73
CA HIS A 64 -1.76 17.63 -0.48
C HIS A 64 -2.88 17.47 -1.51
N ASP A 65 -2.55 17.17 -2.76
CA ASP A 65 -3.53 17.08 -3.85
C ASP A 65 -4.29 15.74 -3.85
N THR A 66 -5.62 15.81 -3.80
CA THR A 66 -6.49 14.63 -3.74
C THR A 66 -6.35 13.71 -4.95
N GLN A 67 -6.12 14.23 -6.16
CA GLN A 67 -5.97 13.37 -7.35
C GLN A 67 -4.65 12.60 -7.31
N VAL A 68 -3.59 13.22 -6.77
CA VAL A 68 -2.31 12.55 -6.53
C VAL A 68 -2.51 11.41 -5.53
N ARG A 69 -3.16 11.67 -4.39
CA ARG A 69 -3.46 10.63 -3.39
C ARG A 69 -4.35 9.52 -3.93
N GLN A 70 -5.37 9.85 -4.72
CA GLN A 70 -6.26 8.86 -5.34
C GLN A 70 -5.51 7.93 -6.29
N THR A 71 -4.59 8.48 -7.08
CA THR A 71 -3.76 7.68 -7.99
C THR A 71 -2.74 6.85 -7.21
N ALA A 72 -2.16 7.41 -6.14
CA ALA A 72 -1.26 6.70 -5.23
C ALA A 72 -1.95 5.54 -4.49
N ALA A 73 -3.18 5.71 -4.04
CA ALA A 73 -3.97 4.65 -3.42
C ALA A 73 -4.27 3.51 -4.41
N SER A 74 -4.43 3.83 -5.71
CA SER A 74 -4.52 2.81 -6.77
C SER A 74 -3.20 2.07 -6.95
N LEU A 75 -2.06 2.76 -6.86
CA LEU A 75 -0.74 2.13 -6.88
C LEU A 75 -0.51 1.22 -5.65
N ALA A 76 -0.89 1.68 -4.44
CA ALA A 76 -0.83 0.87 -3.21
C ALA A 76 -1.67 -0.42 -3.35
N PHE A 77 -2.89 -0.29 -3.88
CA PHE A 77 -3.77 -1.42 -4.16
C PHE A 77 -3.12 -2.42 -5.14
N ASN A 78 -2.42 -1.94 -6.16
CA ASN A 78 -1.70 -2.80 -7.10
C ASN A 78 -0.51 -3.52 -6.44
N CYS A 79 0.28 -2.82 -5.60
CA CYS A 79 1.37 -3.43 -4.82
C CYS A 79 0.84 -4.55 -3.92
N SER A 80 -0.18 -4.26 -3.11
CA SER A 80 -0.76 -5.25 -2.20
C SER A 80 -1.44 -6.41 -2.93
N THR A 81 -2.05 -6.17 -4.10
CA THR A 81 -2.60 -7.24 -4.93
C THR A 81 -1.50 -8.17 -5.45
N ARG A 82 -0.31 -7.63 -5.76
CA ARG A 82 0.83 -8.45 -6.16
C ARG A 82 1.30 -9.36 -5.04
N VAL A 83 1.43 -8.84 -3.82
CA VAL A 83 1.80 -9.60 -2.61
C VAL A 83 0.76 -10.70 -2.33
N MET A 84 -0.52 -10.35 -2.33
CA MET A 84 -1.62 -11.29 -2.12
C MET A 84 -1.62 -12.42 -3.17
N ALA A 85 -1.33 -12.10 -4.43
CA ALA A 85 -1.25 -13.09 -5.50
C ALA A 85 -0.05 -14.03 -5.35
N GLU A 86 1.08 -13.52 -4.87
CA GLU A 86 2.28 -14.28 -4.50
C GLU A 86 1.94 -15.30 -3.40
N ARG A 87 1.33 -14.84 -2.31
CA ARG A 87 0.91 -15.70 -1.19
C ARG A 87 -0.04 -16.80 -1.63
N LEU A 88 -1.05 -16.44 -2.43
CA LEU A 88 -2.01 -17.41 -2.94
C LEU A 88 -1.37 -18.47 -3.85
N GLN A 89 -0.31 -18.10 -4.60
CA GLN A 89 0.44 -19.05 -5.40
C GLN A 89 1.29 -19.96 -4.50
N ASN A 90 1.97 -19.40 -3.50
CA ASN A 90 2.79 -20.18 -2.56
C ASN A 90 1.96 -21.20 -1.77
N GLU A 91 0.76 -20.81 -1.32
CA GLU A 91 -0.18 -21.70 -0.64
C GLU A 91 -0.61 -22.88 -1.54
N LYS A 92 -0.80 -22.65 -2.84
CA LYS A 92 -1.14 -23.71 -3.81
C LYS A 92 0.03 -24.66 -4.06
N ASP A 93 1.24 -24.13 -4.07
CA ASP A 93 2.46 -24.88 -4.39
C ASP A 93 3.09 -25.54 -3.15
N ASN A 94 2.51 -25.35 -1.95
CA ASN A 94 3.11 -25.67 -0.65
C ASN A 94 4.54 -25.13 -0.52
N GLY A 95 4.77 -23.93 -1.06
CA GLY A 95 6.07 -23.28 -1.10
C GLY A 95 6.33 -22.45 0.14
N ASP A 96 7.55 -22.51 0.66
CA ASP A 96 8.03 -21.68 1.76
C ASP A 96 8.75 -20.43 1.21
N ALA A 97 7.99 -19.56 0.53
CA ALA A 97 8.58 -18.36 -0.05
C ALA A 97 8.89 -17.35 1.05
N GLN A 98 10.14 -16.91 1.08
CA GLN A 98 10.57 -15.85 1.98
C GLN A 98 9.84 -14.55 1.63
N GLU A 99 9.03 -14.06 2.56
CA GLU A 99 8.40 -12.76 2.43
C GLU A 99 9.39 -11.63 2.65
N ASP A 100 9.13 -10.52 1.94
CA ASP A 100 9.76 -9.26 2.27
C ASP A 100 8.89 -8.46 3.22
N ASP A 101 9.08 -8.72 4.51
CA ASP A 101 8.35 -8.04 5.57
C ASP A 101 8.77 -6.56 5.65
N ASP A 102 10.05 -6.21 5.42
CA ASP A 102 10.57 -4.84 5.53
C ASP A 102 9.89 -3.90 4.52
N TRP A 103 9.79 -4.30 3.25
CA TRP A 103 9.11 -3.48 2.25
C TRP A 103 7.61 -3.35 2.51
N GLN A 104 6.97 -4.41 3.00
CA GLN A 104 5.56 -4.36 3.36
C GLN A 104 5.33 -3.42 4.53
N VAL A 105 6.23 -3.40 5.53
CA VAL A 105 6.22 -2.47 6.66
C VAL A 105 6.30 -1.01 6.18
N GLU A 106 7.17 -0.71 5.22
CA GLU A 106 7.26 0.65 4.63
C GLU A 106 5.94 1.07 3.98
N ILE A 107 5.34 0.19 3.16
CA ILE A 107 4.07 0.45 2.50
C ILE A 107 2.94 0.61 3.52
N VAL A 108 2.82 -0.31 4.47
CA VAL A 108 1.77 -0.28 5.50
C VAL A 108 1.85 0.99 6.33
N SER A 109 3.06 1.41 6.73
CA SER A 109 3.26 2.62 7.51
C SER A 109 2.73 3.86 6.76
N ALA A 110 3.04 3.98 5.47
CA ALA A 110 2.56 5.09 4.65
C ALA A 110 1.05 5.02 4.38
N VAL A 111 0.50 3.81 4.20
CA VAL A 111 -0.95 3.60 4.01
C VAL A 111 -1.74 3.95 5.27
N VAL A 112 -1.25 3.58 6.45
CA VAL A 112 -1.89 3.93 7.73
C VAL A 112 -1.82 5.44 7.99
N ASP A 113 -0.67 6.07 7.73
CA ASP A 113 -0.55 7.52 7.87
C ASP A 113 -1.49 8.27 6.90
N ALA A 114 -1.57 7.82 5.65
CA ALA A 114 -2.53 8.35 4.68
C ALA A 114 -3.98 8.12 5.11
N LEU A 115 -4.32 6.93 5.60
CA LEU A 115 -5.66 6.57 6.06
C LEU A 115 -6.11 7.45 7.22
N SER A 116 -5.22 7.75 8.17
CA SER A 116 -5.54 8.61 9.32
C SER A 116 -6.01 10.01 8.90
N LYS A 117 -5.43 10.56 7.83
CA LYS A 117 -5.69 11.91 7.32
C LYS A 117 -6.77 11.96 6.23
N GLU A 118 -7.10 10.83 5.62
CA GLU A 118 -7.98 10.82 4.46
C GLU A 118 -9.44 11.08 4.83
N THR A 119 -10.11 11.82 3.96
CA THR A 119 -11.53 12.20 4.08
C THR A 119 -12.34 11.75 2.87
N ASP A 120 -11.69 11.42 1.76
CA ASP A 120 -12.34 10.88 0.57
C ASP A 120 -12.70 9.39 0.76
N PRO A 121 -13.98 9.00 0.61
CA PRO A 121 -14.41 7.61 0.80
C PRO A 121 -13.80 6.62 -0.19
N ASP A 122 -13.59 7.03 -1.45
CA ASP A 122 -13.06 6.16 -2.51
C ASP A 122 -11.56 5.92 -2.33
N ILE A 123 -10.83 6.91 -1.81
CA ILE A 123 -9.43 6.73 -1.41
C ILE A 123 -9.37 5.84 -0.17
N THR A 124 -10.19 6.12 0.85
CA THR A 124 -10.27 5.33 2.09
C THR A 124 -10.51 3.85 1.80
N HIS A 125 -11.47 3.51 0.94
CA HIS A 125 -11.73 2.13 0.53
C HIS A 125 -10.50 1.46 -0.10
N LYS A 126 -9.79 2.14 -1.01
CA LYS A 126 -8.57 1.57 -1.62
C LYS A 126 -7.47 1.34 -0.59
N LEU A 127 -7.31 2.24 0.39
CA LEU A 127 -6.34 2.07 1.47
C LEU A 127 -6.70 0.87 2.38
N LEU A 128 -7.97 0.72 2.74
CA LEU A 128 -8.44 -0.46 3.50
C LEU A 128 -8.24 -1.75 2.71
N ALA A 129 -8.56 -1.75 1.42
CA ALA A 129 -8.35 -2.90 0.57
C ALA A 129 -6.86 -3.25 0.44
N CYS A 130 -5.97 -2.24 0.42
CA CYS A 130 -4.53 -2.45 0.48
C CYS A 130 -4.11 -3.16 1.77
N LEU A 131 -4.56 -2.65 2.94
CA LEU A 131 -4.26 -3.25 4.25
C LEU A 131 -4.78 -4.69 4.35
N SER A 132 -6.03 -4.93 3.96
CA SER A 132 -6.63 -6.27 3.95
C SER A 132 -5.82 -7.26 3.10
N LYS A 133 -5.37 -6.84 1.90
CA LYS A 133 -4.55 -7.68 1.02
C LYS A 133 -3.16 -7.97 1.59
N LEU A 134 -2.56 -7.02 2.30
CA LEU A 134 -1.27 -7.20 2.98
C LEU A 134 -1.39 -8.01 4.28
N LEU A 135 -2.58 -8.16 4.86
CA LEU A 135 -2.84 -9.09 5.97
C LEU A 135 -3.25 -10.48 5.48
N PHE A 136 -3.91 -10.56 4.32
CA PHE A 136 -4.40 -11.81 3.77
C PHE A 136 -3.24 -12.79 3.53
N LEU A 137 -3.34 -13.97 4.18
CA LEU A 137 -2.30 -15.02 4.17
C LEU A 137 -0.92 -14.51 4.60
N ALA A 138 -0.84 -13.49 5.45
CA ALA A 138 0.43 -13.08 6.04
C ALA A 138 1.02 -14.24 6.87
N PRO A 139 2.34 -14.51 6.77
CA PRO A 139 3.02 -15.53 7.53
C PRO A 139 2.88 -15.30 9.03
N ALA A 140 2.93 -16.39 9.82
CA ALA A 140 2.83 -16.30 11.27
C ALA A 140 3.94 -15.43 11.91
N ASN A 141 5.11 -15.33 11.27
CA ASN A 141 6.22 -14.49 11.71
C ASN A 141 6.20 -13.07 11.13
N SER A 142 5.18 -12.67 10.36
CA SER A 142 5.07 -11.30 9.86
C SER A 142 4.92 -10.29 10.99
N SER A 143 5.58 -9.14 10.85
CA SER A 143 5.47 -8.03 11.79
C SER A 143 4.24 -7.14 11.54
N LEU A 144 3.53 -7.33 10.42
CA LEU A 144 2.43 -6.46 10.02
C LEU A 144 1.28 -6.38 11.05
N PRO A 145 0.79 -7.49 11.65
CA PRO A 145 -0.26 -7.41 12.66
C PRO A 145 0.16 -6.61 13.90
N ASP A 146 1.39 -6.80 14.36
CA ASP A 146 1.94 -6.07 15.51
C ASP A 146 2.08 -4.57 15.20
N LEU A 147 2.61 -4.24 14.02
CA LEU A 147 2.74 -2.87 13.55
C LEU A 147 1.36 -2.17 13.47
N LEU A 148 0.37 -2.83 12.87
CA LEU A 148 -0.99 -2.29 12.74
C LEU A 148 -1.66 -2.08 14.10
N SER A 149 -1.40 -2.96 15.06
CA SER A 149 -1.86 -2.80 16.44
C SER A 149 -1.20 -1.59 17.12
N VAL A 150 0.12 -1.42 16.96
CA VAL A 150 0.87 -0.28 17.54
C VAL A 150 0.43 1.06 16.95
N LEU A 151 0.12 1.08 15.64
CA LEU A 151 -0.36 2.28 14.96
C LEU A 151 -1.85 2.59 15.19
N ASP A 152 -2.54 1.80 16.02
CA ASP A 152 -3.98 1.92 16.30
C ASP A 152 -4.84 2.03 15.02
N VAL A 153 -4.61 1.11 14.08
CA VAL A 153 -5.39 1.10 12.83
C VAL A 153 -6.88 0.82 13.09
N CYS A 154 -7.19 0.00 14.10
CA CYS A 154 -8.56 -0.32 14.49
C CYS A 154 -9.29 0.93 15.02
N GLY A 155 -8.65 1.71 15.90
CA GLY A 155 -9.18 2.99 16.36
C GLY A 155 -9.36 3.99 15.22
N THR A 156 -8.41 4.04 14.28
CA THR A 156 -8.52 4.86 13.06
C THR A 156 -9.74 4.48 12.23
N ILE A 157 -9.92 3.19 11.95
CA ILE A 157 -11.06 2.65 11.19
C ILE A 157 -12.39 3.00 11.86
N ASP A 158 -12.48 2.83 13.18
CA ASP A 158 -13.69 3.14 13.93
C ASP A 158 -14.00 4.64 13.96
N GLY A 159 -12.98 5.49 13.98
CA GLY A 159 -13.11 6.93 13.74
C GLY A 159 -13.75 7.22 12.39
N LYS A 160 -13.23 6.62 11.31
CA LYS A 160 -13.75 6.81 9.95
C LYS A 160 -15.19 6.30 9.76
N LYS A 161 -15.60 5.26 10.50
CA LYS A 161 -17.01 4.81 10.54
C LYS A 161 -17.90 5.87 11.21
N LYS A 162 -17.47 6.44 12.34
CA LYS A 162 -18.21 7.49 13.06
C LYS A 162 -18.37 8.75 12.22
N ASP A 163 -17.34 9.11 11.46
CA ASP A 163 -17.35 10.26 10.54
C ASP A 163 -18.13 9.99 9.24
N ALA A 164 -18.78 8.82 9.11
CA ALA A 164 -19.52 8.37 7.94
C ALA A 164 -18.71 8.28 6.63
N ILE A 165 -17.36 8.30 6.72
CA ILE A 165 -16.45 8.08 5.60
C ILE A 165 -16.52 6.60 5.17
N ILE A 166 -16.52 5.68 6.15
CA ILE A 166 -16.80 4.26 5.94
C ILE A 166 -18.28 4.01 6.21
N SER A 167 -19.09 4.11 5.16
CA SER A 167 -20.55 3.99 5.27
C SER A 167 -21.18 2.94 4.35
N SER A 168 -20.54 2.59 3.24
CA SER A 168 -21.06 1.55 2.36
C SER A 168 -20.86 0.16 2.96
N THR A 169 -21.88 -0.71 2.86
CA THR A 169 -21.86 -2.08 3.36
C THR A 169 -20.57 -2.85 3.04
N PRO A 170 -20.10 -2.92 1.78
CA PRO A 170 -18.88 -3.68 1.48
C PRO A 170 -17.63 -3.13 2.18
N VAL A 171 -17.54 -1.81 2.39
CA VAL A 171 -16.38 -1.19 3.05
C VAL A 171 -16.46 -1.38 4.57
N VAL A 172 -17.67 -1.40 5.14
CA VAL A 172 -17.88 -1.72 6.56
C VAL A 172 -17.52 -3.17 6.85
N GLU A 173 -17.89 -4.11 5.97
CA GLU A 173 -17.52 -5.53 6.09
C GLU A 173 -16.01 -5.72 5.97
N LEU A 174 -15.38 -5.09 4.98
CA LEU A 174 -13.93 -5.11 4.83
C LEU A 174 -13.20 -4.56 6.07
N ALA A 175 -13.70 -3.45 6.62
CA ALA A 175 -13.17 -2.87 7.85
C ALA A 175 -13.30 -3.85 9.04
N ARG A 176 -14.41 -4.58 9.15
CA ARG A 176 -14.57 -5.63 10.17
C ARG A 176 -13.58 -6.77 9.97
N ASP A 177 -13.37 -7.21 8.73
CA ASP A 177 -12.47 -8.31 8.43
C ASP A 177 -11.01 -7.96 8.76
N ILE A 178 -10.61 -6.69 8.58
CA ILE A 178 -9.29 -6.20 9.02
C ILE A 178 -9.12 -6.35 10.54
N HIS A 179 -10.11 -5.96 11.34
CA HIS A 179 -10.05 -6.14 12.80
C HIS A 179 -9.88 -7.63 13.15
N LEU A 180 -10.69 -8.50 12.55
CA LEU A 180 -10.64 -9.93 12.81
C LEU A 180 -9.30 -10.57 12.42
N MET A 181 -8.69 -10.13 11.31
CA MET A 181 -7.38 -10.62 10.89
C MET A 181 -6.29 -10.21 11.87
N ILE A 182 -6.29 -8.96 12.34
CA ILE A 182 -5.32 -8.48 13.34
C ILE A 182 -5.48 -9.26 14.65
N ASP A 183 -6.70 -9.33 15.19
CA ASP A 183 -6.97 -10.02 16.46
C ASP A 183 -6.57 -11.50 16.42
N LYS A 184 -6.89 -12.18 15.30
CA LYS A 184 -6.51 -13.58 15.10
C LYS A 184 -4.99 -13.74 15.05
N SER A 185 -4.30 -12.93 14.25
CA SER A 185 -2.84 -13.01 14.12
C SER A 185 -2.10 -12.72 15.42
N LEU A 186 -2.62 -11.84 16.28
CA LEU A 186 -2.05 -11.58 17.60
C LEU A 186 -2.34 -12.73 18.58
N SER A 187 -3.51 -13.36 18.48
CA SER A 187 -3.89 -14.51 19.32
C SER A 187 -3.09 -15.77 19.00
N ASP A 188 -2.80 -16.03 17.72
CA ASP A 188 -2.04 -17.20 17.27
C ASP A 188 -0.55 -17.14 17.70
N LYS A 189 -0.07 -15.99 18.21
CA LYS A 189 1.31 -15.81 18.73
C LYS A 189 1.46 -16.09 20.23
N LEU A 190 0.36 -16.21 20.99
CA LEU A 190 0.31 -16.48 22.44
C LEU A 190 0.26 -17.98 22.74
#